data_AF-A0A1I7ZC16-F1
#
_entry.id   AF-A0A1I7ZC16-F1
#
_cell.length_a   1.000
_cell.length_b   1.000
_cell.length_c   1.000
_cell.angle_alpha   90.00
_cell.angle_beta   90.00
_cell.angle_gamma   90.00
#
_symmetry.space_group_name_H-M   'P 1'
#
loop_
_entity.id
_entity.type
_entity.pdbx_description
1 polymer ?
#
loop_
_entity_poly.entity_id
_entity_poly.type
_entity_poly.pdbx_seq_one_letter_code
_entity_poly.pdbx_strand_id
1 'polypeptide(L)'
;MTQIGILQLSAVPLTLMLGTMQLANHDPLSLASFAATVYSSCKTVEVLLGLVLAINRLCVITHLDVLSVVCKMLTILSWIHGIVTVIVNYTPLSGYYQLPGRYLAEYDMTKPYSWLVAEVDSYLVLVAIAVTLLVYVVIVSYLLRLRSQGGDINSSSHERSILLFAGVRFLFDLAVQLAYSVVTMPESDWSDLSVALVYILSSLLLSPILYLVFTKSLRHDFLNVALLRRHIRTISVGTAVSRATIRSDK
;
A
#
# COMPACT_ATOMS: atom_id res chain seq x y z
N MET A 1 -2.28 -1.00 -12.14
CA MET A 1 -1.09 -1.19 -11.28
C MET A 1 -0.34 0.13 -11.05
N THR A 2 -0.02 0.91 -12.09
CA THR A 2 0.70 2.20 -11.93
C THR A 2 0.01 3.17 -10.96
N GLN A 3 -1.32 3.23 -10.98
CA GLN A 3 -2.10 4.10 -10.09
C GLN A 3 -1.89 3.80 -8.59
N ILE A 4 -1.82 2.52 -8.19
CA ILE A 4 -1.54 2.13 -6.81
C ILE A 4 -0.13 2.59 -6.40
N GLY A 5 0.85 2.43 -7.29
CA GLY A 5 2.20 2.92 -7.05
C GLY A 5 2.28 4.44 -6.88
N ILE A 6 1.48 5.20 -7.64
CA ILE A 6 1.37 6.66 -7.49
C ILE A 6 0.80 7.01 -6.11
N LEU A 7 -0.27 6.34 -5.68
CA LEU A 7 -0.87 6.54 -4.35
C LEU A 7 0.11 6.22 -3.22
N GLN A 8 0.86 5.12 -3.34
CA GLN A 8 1.89 4.75 -2.38
C GLN A 8 3.03 5.77 -2.34
N LEU A 9 3.45 6.29 -3.49
CA LEU A 9 4.48 7.33 -3.56
C LEU A 9 3.99 8.64 -2.93
N SER A 10 2.72 9.02 -3.12
CA SER A 10 2.12 10.19 -2.46
C SER A 10 1.87 9.97 -0.98
N ALA A 11 1.67 8.74 -0.52
CA ALA A 11 1.48 8.43 0.89
C ALA A 11 2.74 8.72 1.73
N VAL A 12 3.93 8.56 1.16
CA VAL A 12 5.20 8.83 1.86
C VAL A 12 5.31 10.26 2.36
N PRO A 13 5.24 11.32 1.53
CA PRO A 13 5.31 12.69 2.03
C PRO A 13 4.19 13.02 3.01
N LEU A 14 2.98 12.49 2.82
CA LEU A 14 1.87 12.69 3.76
C LEU A 14 2.22 12.12 5.15
N THR A 15 2.74 10.89 5.21
CA THR A 15 3.16 10.28 6.49
C THR A 15 4.34 11.02 7.14
N LEU A 16 5.25 11.59 6.34
CA LEU A 16 6.34 12.42 6.86
C LEU A 16 5.79 13.70 7.51
N MET A 17 4.80 14.35 6.89
CA MET A 17 4.16 15.55 7.45
C MET A 17 3.46 15.24 8.79
N LEU A 18 2.77 14.10 8.88
CA LEU A 18 2.19 13.62 10.14
C LEU A 18 3.27 13.39 11.20
N GLY A 19 4.39 12.75 10.82
CA GLY A 19 5.53 12.56 11.73
C GLY A 19 6.15 13.87 12.22
N THR A 20 6.26 14.89 11.35
CA THR A 20 6.79 16.20 11.75
C THR A 20 5.90 16.92 12.75
N MET A 21 4.57 16.79 12.64
CA MET A 21 3.64 17.33 13.64
C MET A 21 3.85 16.68 15.01
N GLN A 22 4.04 15.36 15.05
CA GLN A 22 4.30 14.63 16.30
C GLN A 22 5.62 15.06 16.94
N LEU A 23 6.66 15.34 16.14
CA LEU A 23 7.94 15.83 16.64
C LEU A 23 7.89 17.28 17.12
N ALA A 24 7.12 18.15 16.45
CA ALA A 24 7.00 19.56 16.80
C ALA A 24 5.98 19.82 17.92
N ASN A 25 5.14 18.84 18.25
CA ASN A 25 4.03 18.95 19.19
C ASN A 25 3.06 20.12 18.89
N HIS A 26 2.98 20.53 17.62
CA HIS A 26 2.14 21.61 17.13
C HIS A 26 1.81 21.36 15.66
N ASP A 27 0.59 21.71 15.22
CA ASP A 27 0.15 21.60 13.82
C ASP A 27 0.14 22.99 13.16
N PRO A 28 1.29 23.48 12.66
CA PRO A 28 1.33 24.77 12.01
C PRO A 28 0.44 24.76 10.77
N LEU A 29 -0.54 25.67 10.72
CA LEU A 29 -1.47 25.86 9.59
C LEU A 29 -2.39 24.66 9.29
N SER A 30 -2.62 23.77 10.26
CA SER A 30 -3.46 22.57 10.07
C SER A 30 -2.97 21.65 8.95
N LEU A 31 -1.66 21.68 8.68
CA LEU A 31 -1.03 20.98 7.57
C LEU A 31 -1.04 19.46 7.80
N ALA A 32 -0.92 19.02 9.05
CA ALA A 32 -1.01 17.60 9.41
C ALA A 32 -2.45 17.11 9.32
N SER A 33 -3.42 17.92 9.77
CA SER A 33 -4.84 17.62 9.56
C SER A 33 -5.19 17.48 8.07
N PHE A 34 -4.58 18.33 7.21
CA PHE A 34 -4.69 18.19 5.77
C PHE A 34 -4.09 16.86 5.28
N ALA A 35 -2.86 16.57 5.71
CA ALA A 35 -2.16 15.36 5.31
C ALA A 35 -2.89 14.08 5.75
N ALA A 36 -3.47 14.07 6.95
CA ALA A 36 -4.24 12.96 7.49
C ALA A 36 -5.49 12.70 6.64
N THR A 37 -6.23 13.75 6.28
CA THR A 37 -7.43 13.65 5.45
C THR A 37 -7.11 13.06 4.06
N VAL A 38 -6.06 13.59 3.41
CA VAL A 38 -5.63 13.10 2.10
C VAL A 38 -5.10 11.67 2.20
N TYR A 39 -4.30 11.36 3.23
CA TYR A 39 -3.76 10.02 3.45
C TYR A 39 -4.86 8.98 3.66
N SER A 40 -5.88 9.29 4.48
CA SER A 40 -7.03 8.41 4.70
C SER A 40 -7.77 8.14 3.39
N SER A 41 -8.03 9.17 2.60
CA SER A 41 -8.69 9.00 1.30
C SER A 41 -7.84 8.21 0.31
N CYS A 42 -6.52 8.44 0.27
CA CYS A 42 -5.61 7.62 -0.54
C CYS A 42 -5.64 6.14 -0.14
N LYS A 43 -5.77 5.84 1.15
CA LYS A 43 -5.90 4.46 1.65
C LYS A 43 -7.18 3.79 1.18
N THR A 44 -8.32 4.46 1.28
CA THR A 44 -9.59 3.94 0.75
C THR A 44 -9.50 3.68 -0.76
N VAL A 45 -8.95 4.63 -1.53
CA VAL A 45 -8.77 4.45 -2.99
C VAL A 45 -7.82 3.30 -3.30
N GLU A 46 -6.75 3.13 -2.52
CA GLU A 46 -5.80 2.01 -2.68
C GLU A 46 -6.51 0.65 -2.50
N VAL A 47 -7.37 0.51 -1.49
CA VAL A 47 -8.17 -0.72 -1.27
C VAL A 47 -9.11 -0.98 -2.44
N LEU A 48 -9.82 0.04 -2.92
CA LEU A 48 -10.73 -0.08 -4.06
C LEU A 48 -10.00 -0.43 -5.37
N LEU A 49 -8.83 0.16 -5.61
CA LEU A 49 -7.99 -0.21 -6.75
C LEU A 49 -7.40 -1.63 -6.60
N GLY A 50 -7.20 -2.09 -5.36
CA GLY A 50 -6.88 -3.49 -5.05
C GLY A 50 -7.96 -4.46 -5.53
N LEU A 51 -9.24 -4.12 -5.29
CA LEU A 51 -10.38 -4.87 -5.83
C LEU A 51 -10.37 -4.88 -7.36
N VAL A 52 -10.22 -3.71 -7.99
CA VAL A 52 -10.15 -3.60 -9.46
C VAL A 52 -9.02 -4.46 -10.02
N LEU A 53 -7.87 -4.51 -9.34
CA LEU A 53 -6.76 -5.33 -9.75
C LEU A 53 -7.09 -6.82 -9.68
N ALA A 54 -7.75 -7.29 -8.61
CA ALA A 54 -8.18 -8.67 -8.48
C ALA A 54 -9.17 -9.06 -9.59
N ILE A 55 -10.15 -8.20 -9.88
CA ILE A 55 -11.10 -8.41 -10.98
C ILE A 55 -10.38 -8.42 -12.34
N ASN A 56 -9.44 -7.51 -12.57
CA ASN A 56 -8.66 -7.49 -13.80
C ASN A 56 -7.83 -8.76 -13.98
N ARG A 57 -7.29 -9.34 -12.90
CA ARG A 57 -6.61 -10.64 -12.96
C ARG A 57 -7.58 -11.77 -13.28
N LEU A 58 -8.77 -11.77 -12.68
CA LEU A 58 -9.82 -12.72 -13.04
C LEU A 58 -10.18 -12.62 -14.53
N CYS A 59 -10.38 -11.40 -15.04
CA CYS A 59 -10.68 -11.12 -16.45
C CYS A 59 -9.65 -11.73 -17.41
N VAL A 60 -8.36 -11.55 -17.11
CA VAL A 60 -7.26 -12.08 -17.93
C VAL A 60 -7.24 -13.61 -17.91
N ILE A 61 -7.50 -14.22 -16.75
CA ILE A 61 -7.49 -15.69 -16.60
C ILE A 61 -8.72 -16.34 -17.24
N THR A 62 -9.89 -15.71 -17.15
CA THR A 62 -11.15 -16.27 -17.68
C THR A 62 -11.47 -15.84 -19.10
N HIS A 63 -10.68 -14.93 -19.70
CA HIS A 63 -10.92 -14.34 -21.01
C HIS A 63 -12.32 -13.69 -21.17
N LEU A 64 -12.83 -13.03 -20.13
CA LEU A 64 -14.17 -12.40 -20.14
C LEU A 64 -14.09 -10.90 -20.44
N ASP A 65 -14.32 -10.51 -21.70
CA ASP A 65 -14.18 -9.12 -22.14
C ASP A 65 -15.09 -8.11 -21.40
N VAL A 66 -16.29 -8.54 -20.99
CA VAL A 66 -17.27 -7.69 -20.27
C VAL A 66 -16.67 -7.15 -18.95
N LEU A 67 -15.81 -7.92 -18.30
CA LEU A 67 -15.22 -7.56 -17.01
C LEU A 67 -14.23 -6.39 -17.13
N SER A 68 -13.66 -6.17 -18.32
CA SER A 68 -12.77 -5.03 -18.59
C SER A 68 -13.49 -3.69 -18.50
N VAL A 69 -14.76 -3.64 -18.92
CA VAL A 69 -15.61 -2.44 -18.82
C VAL A 69 -15.92 -2.14 -17.36
N VAL A 70 -16.25 -3.17 -16.57
CA VAL A 70 -16.50 -3.05 -15.13
C VAL A 70 -15.26 -2.52 -14.40
N CYS A 71 -14.07 -3.02 -14.73
CA CYS A 71 -12.81 -2.54 -14.16
C CYS A 71 -12.58 -1.04 -14.41
N LYS A 72 -12.85 -0.57 -15.63
CA LYS A 72 -12.72 0.86 -15.99
C LYS A 72 -13.70 1.72 -15.18
N MET A 73 -14.96 1.31 -15.08
CA MET A 73 -15.98 2.04 -14.32
C MET A 73 -15.64 2.10 -12.83
N LEU A 74 -15.26 0.96 -12.23
CA LEU A 74 -14.85 0.90 -10.82
C LEU A 74 -13.61 1.76 -10.54
N THR A 75 -12.65 1.81 -11.48
CA THR A 75 -11.48 2.68 -11.34
C THR A 75 -11.88 4.15 -11.24
N ILE A 76 -12.75 4.61 -12.14
CA ILE A 76 -13.24 5.99 -12.15
C ILE A 76 -14.00 6.30 -10.86
N LEU A 77 -14.91 5.40 -10.45
CA LEU A 77 -15.67 5.55 -9.21
C LEU A 77 -14.77 5.60 -7.97
N SER A 78 -13.68 4.83 -7.94
CA SER A 78 -12.72 4.83 -6.84
C SER A 78 -12.07 6.20 -6.68
N TRP A 79 -11.61 6.80 -7.78
CA TRP A 79 -11.00 8.13 -7.76
C TRP A 79 -12.00 9.23 -7.40
N ILE A 80 -13.21 9.18 -7.95
CA ILE A 80 -14.28 10.12 -7.59
C ILE A 80 -14.56 10.04 -6.10
N HIS A 81 -14.67 8.83 -5.54
CA HIS A 81 -14.91 8.63 -4.12
C HIS A 81 -13.80 9.28 -3.27
N GLY A 82 -12.53 9.02 -3.57
CA GLY A 82 -11.41 9.65 -2.86
C GLY A 82 -11.46 11.18 -2.90
N ILE A 83 -11.73 11.77 -4.06
CA ILE A 83 -11.84 13.24 -4.21
C ILE A 83 -13.02 13.79 -3.39
N VAL A 84 -14.18 13.13 -3.48
CA VAL A 84 -15.39 13.53 -2.74
C VAL A 84 -15.15 13.46 -1.23
N THR A 85 -14.54 12.39 -0.72
CA THR A 85 -14.24 12.24 0.72
C THR A 85 -13.32 13.36 1.21
N VAL A 86 -12.30 13.73 0.44
CA VAL A 86 -11.43 14.87 0.76
C VAL A 86 -12.23 16.18 0.82
N ILE A 87 -13.04 16.48 -0.19
CA ILE A 87 -13.84 17.72 -0.24
C ILE A 87 -14.84 17.79 0.91
N VAL A 88 -15.52 16.68 1.21
CA VAL A 88 -16.50 16.59 2.30
C VAL A 88 -15.84 16.83 3.65
N ASN A 89 -14.63 16.29 3.88
CA ASN A 89 -13.90 16.48 5.14
C ASN A 89 -13.32 17.90 5.32
N TYR A 90 -13.19 18.70 4.25
CA TYR A 90 -12.88 20.13 4.36
C TYR A 90 -14.11 21.03 4.55
N THR A 91 -15.30 20.49 4.34
CA THR A 91 -16.56 21.23 4.51
C THR A 91 -16.85 21.35 6.02
N PRO A 92 -17.52 22.41 6.52
CA PRO A 92 -17.91 22.52 7.93
C PRO A 92 -18.82 21.38 8.45
N LEU A 93 -19.32 20.52 7.56
CA LEU A 93 -20.23 19.42 7.86
C LEU A 93 -19.51 18.15 8.37
N SER A 94 -18.25 17.93 8.00
CA SER A 94 -17.43 16.81 8.44
C SER A 94 -16.03 17.29 8.82
N GLY A 95 -15.35 16.59 9.72
CA GLY A 95 -13.99 16.89 10.13
C GLY A 95 -13.21 15.59 10.29
N TYR A 96 -11.95 15.64 9.87
CA TYR A 96 -10.99 14.58 10.06
C TYR A 96 -9.68 15.24 10.46
N TYR A 97 -9.19 14.94 11.66
CA TYR A 97 -8.02 15.60 12.22
C TYR A 97 -7.13 14.63 12.96
N GLN A 98 -5.90 15.06 13.22
CA GLN A 98 -4.95 14.34 14.04
C GLN A 98 -4.37 15.29 15.07
N LEU A 99 -4.40 14.91 16.34
CA LEU A 99 -3.84 15.71 17.43
C LEU A 99 -2.40 15.28 17.73
N PRO A 100 -1.53 16.21 18.17
CA PRO A 100 -0.23 15.84 18.74
C PRO A 100 -0.41 14.89 19.93
N GLY A 101 0.41 13.83 19.98
CA GLY A 101 0.29 12.74 20.95
C GLY A 101 -0.64 11.60 20.53
N ARG A 102 -1.52 11.81 19.54
CA ARG A 102 -2.35 10.75 18.95
C ARG A 102 -1.84 10.34 17.58
N TYR A 103 -1.42 9.08 17.44
CA TYR A 103 -0.81 8.59 16.19
C TYR A 103 -1.85 8.16 15.14
N LEU A 104 -3.10 7.99 15.55
CA LEU A 104 -4.22 7.71 14.67
C LEU A 104 -5.04 8.99 14.45
N ALA A 105 -5.50 9.16 13.22
CA ALA A 105 -6.41 10.26 12.87
C ALA A 105 -7.86 9.83 13.16
N GLU A 106 -8.63 10.77 13.69
CA GLU A 106 -9.99 10.53 14.16
C GLU A 106 -10.98 11.46 13.45
N TYR A 107 -12.22 11.00 13.32
CA TYR A 107 -13.31 11.83 12.84
C TYR A 107 -13.80 12.76 13.95
N ASP A 108 -14.09 14.00 13.59
CA ASP A 108 -14.62 15.00 14.50
C ASP A 108 -16.10 14.76 14.81
N MET A 109 -16.38 14.01 15.88
CA MET A 109 -17.76 13.69 16.28
C MET A 109 -18.56 14.91 16.76
N THR A 110 -17.96 16.10 16.88
CA THR A 110 -18.71 17.33 17.16
C THR A 110 -19.50 17.81 15.94
N LYS A 111 -19.15 17.33 14.73
CA LYS A 111 -19.81 17.69 13.47
C LYS A 111 -20.92 16.70 13.10
N PRO A 112 -22.04 17.18 12.55
CA PRO A 112 -23.27 16.39 12.42
C PRO A 112 -23.19 15.24 11.40
N TYR A 113 -22.26 15.29 10.43
CA TYR A 113 -22.15 14.28 9.38
C TYR A 113 -20.86 13.46 9.44
N SER A 114 -19.98 13.69 10.41
CA SER A 114 -18.72 12.94 10.51
C SER A 114 -18.92 11.45 10.79
N TRP A 115 -19.91 11.11 11.62
CA TRP A 115 -20.29 9.71 11.87
C TRP A 115 -20.73 9.00 10.59
N LEU A 116 -21.50 9.68 9.73
CA LEU A 116 -22.01 9.12 8.48
C LEU A 116 -20.88 8.87 7.48
N VAL A 117 -19.94 9.81 7.35
CA VAL A 117 -18.76 9.65 6.48
C VAL A 117 -17.90 8.48 6.97
N ALA A 118 -17.66 8.38 8.28
CA ALA A 118 -16.89 7.29 8.88
C ALA A 118 -17.57 5.92 8.65
N GLU A 119 -18.89 5.85 8.81
CA GLU A 119 -19.66 4.63 8.62
C GLU A 119 -19.65 4.19 7.14
N VAL A 120 -19.90 5.11 6.21
CA VAL A 120 -19.88 4.82 4.77
C VAL A 120 -18.50 4.37 4.30
N ASP A 121 -17.43 5.06 4.72
CA ASP A 121 -16.04 4.69 4.34
C ASP A 121 -15.68 3.31 4.90
N SER A 122 -16.01 3.04 6.17
CA SER A 122 -15.80 1.74 6.80
C SER A 122 -16.54 0.61 6.08
N TYR A 123 -17.84 0.77 5.80
CA TYR A 123 -18.61 -0.23 5.05
C TYR A 123 -18.06 -0.43 3.64
N LEU A 124 -17.69 0.64 2.94
CA LEU A 124 -17.15 0.56 1.60
C LEU A 124 -15.83 -0.23 1.56
N VAL A 125 -14.91 0.07 2.47
CA VAL A 125 -13.63 -0.65 2.62
C VAL A 125 -13.88 -2.11 2.96
N LEU A 126 -14.77 -2.40 3.92
CA LEU A 126 -15.09 -3.76 4.33
C LEU A 126 -15.69 -4.59 3.19
N VAL A 127 -16.67 -4.03 2.47
CA VAL A 127 -17.29 -4.69 1.30
C VAL A 127 -16.25 -4.89 0.20
N ALA A 128 -15.42 -3.90 -0.10
CA ALA A 128 -14.38 -4.03 -1.11
C ALA A 128 -13.39 -5.17 -0.78
N ILE A 129 -12.98 -5.27 0.48
CA ILE A 129 -12.11 -6.35 0.96
C ILE A 129 -12.81 -7.71 0.86
N ALA A 130 -14.06 -7.81 1.30
CA ALA A 130 -14.83 -9.06 1.23
C ALA A 130 -15.01 -9.54 -0.22
N VAL A 131 -15.37 -8.64 -1.14
CA VAL A 131 -15.48 -8.96 -2.56
C VAL A 131 -14.13 -9.35 -3.15
N THR A 132 -13.05 -8.67 -2.75
CA THR A 132 -11.68 -9.01 -3.21
C THR A 132 -11.29 -10.41 -2.76
N LEU A 133 -11.60 -10.79 -1.51
CA LEU A 133 -11.37 -12.14 -1.00
C LEU A 133 -12.14 -13.18 -1.83
N LEU A 134 -13.43 -12.93 -2.11
CA LEU A 134 -14.24 -13.82 -2.94
C LEU A 134 -13.66 -13.98 -4.35
N VAL A 135 -13.22 -12.89 -4.98
CA VAL A 135 -12.56 -12.95 -6.30
C VAL A 135 -11.30 -13.80 -6.25
N TYR A 136 -10.46 -13.66 -5.22
CA TYR A 136 -9.27 -14.51 -5.07
C TYR A 136 -9.62 -15.98 -4.84
N VAL A 137 -10.66 -16.30 -4.06
CA VAL A 137 -11.14 -17.68 -3.88
C VAL A 137 -11.57 -18.28 -5.22
N VAL A 138 -12.30 -17.52 -6.05
CA VAL A 138 -12.70 -17.93 -7.40
C VAL A 138 -11.47 -18.19 -8.28
N ILE A 139 -10.51 -17.26 -8.30
CA ILE A 139 -9.26 -17.37 -9.06
C ILE A 139 -8.49 -18.64 -8.65
N VAL A 140 -8.27 -18.87 -7.36
CA VAL A 140 -7.55 -20.05 -6.85
C VAL A 140 -8.28 -21.33 -7.20
N SER A 141 -9.61 -21.35 -7.02
CA SER A 141 -10.44 -22.53 -7.37
C SER A 141 -10.37 -22.85 -8.85
N TYR A 142 -10.39 -21.83 -9.71
CA TYR A 142 -10.24 -21.98 -11.16
C TYR A 142 -8.88 -22.55 -11.54
N LEU A 143 -7.79 -22.03 -10.97
CA LEU A 143 -6.44 -22.54 -11.22
C LEU A 143 -6.26 -23.99 -10.72
N LEU A 144 -6.85 -24.36 -9.58
CA LEU A 144 -6.82 -25.73 -9.09
C LEU A 144 -7.56 -26.69 -10.02
N ARG A 145 -8.71 -26.29 -10.56
CA ARG A 145 -9.45 -27.07 -11.56
C ARG A 145 -8.63 -27.25 -12.83
N LEU A 146 -8.05 -26.17 -13.36
CA LEU A 146 -7.21 -26.23 -14.56
C LEU A 146 -6.01 -27.18 -14.36
N ARG A 147 -5.38 -27.15 -13.19
CA ARG A 147 -4.29 -28.07 -12.84
C ARG A 147 -4.75 -29.52 -12.76
N SER A 148 -5.94 -29.78 -12.23
CA SER A 148 -6.48 -31.15 -12.13
C SER A 148 -6.77 -31.79 -13.49
N GLN A 149 -6.99 -30.97 -14.53
CA GLN A 149 -7.28 -31.44 -15.89
C GLN A 149 -6.02 -31.74 -16.72
N GLY A 150 -4.82 -31.67 -16.12
CA GLY A 150 -3.58 -32.10 -16.79
C GLY A 150 -3.07 -31.15 -17.88
N GLY A 151 -3.51 -29.90 -17.92
CA GLY A 151 -3.01 -28.90 -18.87
C GLY A 151 -1.50 -28.67 -18.71
N ASP A 152 -0.78 -28.58 -19.83
CA ASP A 152 0.68 -28.46 -19.87
C ASP A 152 1.14 -27.12 -19.23
N ILE A 153 1.85 -27.19 -18.10
CA ILE A 153 1.97 -26.09 -17.11
C ILE A 153 3.18 -25.18 -17.36
N ASN A 154 4.00 -25.44 -18.40
CA ASN A 154 5.30 -24.77 -18.51
C ASN A 154 5.25 -23.25 -18.71
N SER A 155 4.18 -22.69 -19.31
CA SER A 155 3.98 -21.23 -19.40
C SER A 155 3.38 -20.60 -18.13
N SER A 156 2.80 -21.40 -17.23
CA SER A 156 2.01 -20.92 -16.08
C SER A 156 2.86 -20.48 -14.87
N SER A 157 4.14 -20.83 -14.81
CA SER A 157 4.96 -20.56 -13.62
C SER A 157 5.07 -19.07 -13.28
N HIS A 158 5.16 -18.20 -14.30
CA HIS A 158 5.26 -16.75 -14.12
C HIS A 158 3.94 -16.16 -13.62
N GLU A 159 2.83 -16.55 -14.22
CA GLU A 159 1.48 -16.10 -13.82
C GLU A 159 1.17 -16.53 -12.39
N ARG A 160 1.51 -17.77 -12.03
CA ARG A 160 1.34 -18.28 -10.66
C ARG A 160 2.13 -17.47 -9.65
N SER A 161 3.37 -17.06 -9.97
CA SER A 161 4.18 -16.24 -9.07
C SER A 161 3.56 -14.86 -8.87
N ILE A 162 3.04 -14.23 -9.92
CA ILE A 162 2.36 -12.92 -9.84
C ILE A 162 1.10 -13.04 -8.99
N LEU A 163 0.34 -14.12 -9.17
CA LEU A 163 -0.89 -14.36 -8.44
C LEU A 163 -0.64 -14.66 -6.97
N LEU A 164 0.40 -15.42 -6.65
CA LEU A 164 0.80 -15.70 -5.27
C LEU A 164 1.31 -14.42 -4.59
N PHE A 165 2.10 -13.60 -5.29
CA PHE A 165 2.50 -12.27 -4.83
C PHE A 165 1.28 -11.42 -4.46
N ALA A 166 0.29 -11.33 -5.36
CA ALA A 166 -0.92 -10.53 -5.14
C ALA A 166 -1.79 -11.09 -3.99
N GLY A 167 -1.92 -12.42 -3.90
CA GLY A 167 -2.65 -13.08 -2.83
C GLY A 167 -2.00 -12.90 -1.45
N VAL A 168 -0.67 -13.02 -1.35
CA VAL A 168 0.05 -12.78 -0.09
C VAL A 168 -0.07 -11.31 0.31
N ARG A 169 0.12 -10.37 -0.62
CA ARG A 169 -0.07 -8.94 -0.36
C ARG A 169 -1.48 -8.67 0.20
N PHE A 170 -2.50 -9.19 -0.46
CA PHE A 170 -3.90 -9.05 -0.03
C PHE A 170 -4.15 -9.65 1.35
N LEU A 171 -3.60 -10.83 1.65
CA LEU A 171 -3.75 -11.46 2.97
C LEU A 171 -3.14 -10.62 4.09
N PHE A 172 -1.98 -9.99 3.85
CA PHE A 172 -1.38 -9.07 4.81
C PHE A 172 -2.22 -7.81 4.99
N ASP A 173 -2.70 -7.21 3.90
CA ASP A 173 -3.56 -6.02 3.97
C ASP A 173 -4.88 -6.34 4.70
N LEU A 174 -5.48 -7.50 4.43
CA LEU A 174 -6.66 -8.01 5.13
C LEU A 174 -6.37 -8.24 6.63
N ALA A 175 -5.23 -8.83 6.98
CA ALA A 175 -4.87 -9.07 8.36
C ALA A 175 -4.69 -7.77 9.15
N VAL A 176 -4.03 -6.76 8.57
CA VAL A 176 -3.88 -5.43 9.18
C VAL A 176 -5.24 -4.77 9.35
N GLN A 177 -6.11 -4.82 8.34
CA GLN A 177 -7.43 -4.22 8.43
C GLN A 177 -8.33 -4.91 9.46
N LEU A 178 -8.34 -6.25 9.51
CA LEU A 178 -9.10 -6.99 10.50
C LEU A 178 -8.56 -6.77 11.91
N ALA A 179 -7.24 -6.69 12.07
CA ALA A 179 -6.64 -6.36 13.35
C ALA A 179 -7.12 -4.98 13.84
N TYR A 180 -7.24 -4.01 12.94
CA TYR A 180 -7.75 -2.68 13.29
C TYR A 180 -9.26 -2.65 13.56
N SER A 181 -10.07 -3.33 12.73
CA SER A 181 -11.52 -3.25 12.84
C SER A 181 -12.13 -4.14 13.93
N VAL A 182 -11.50 -5.27 14.27
CA VAL A 182 -12.07 -6.26 15.20
C VAL A 182 -11.45 -6.16 16.59
N VAL A 183 -10.16 -5.81 16.69
CA VAL A 183 -9.47 -5.74 17.98
C VAL A 183 -9.63 -4.33 18.52
N THR A 184 -10.48 -4.15 19.53
CA THR A 184 -10.47 -2.94 20.35
C THR A 184 -9.14 -2.90 21.10
N MET A 185 -8.20 -2.13 20.57
CA MET A 185 -6.93 -1.88 21.23
C MET A 185 -7.17 -1.07 22.51
N PRO A 186 -6.43 -1.34 23.61
CA PRO A 186 -6.49 -0.49 24.78
C PRO A 186 -6.08 0.93 24.41
N GLU A 187 -6.76 1.94 24.95
CA GLU A 187 -6.42 3.35 24.72
C GLU A 187 -5.04 3.64 25.32
N SER A 188 -3.99 3.52 24.51
CA SER A 188 -2.62 3.80 24.91
C SER A 188 -1.83 4.39 23.73
N ASP A 189 -0.99 5.38 24.00
CA ASP A 189 -0.19 6.03 22.94
C ASP A 189 0.71 5.02 22.20
N TRP A 190 1.17 3.98 22.91
CA TRP A 190 2.01 2.92 22.35
C TRP A 190 1.25 1.99 21.40
N SER A 191 -0.02 1.69 21.66
CA SER A 191 -0.84 0.90 20.72
C SER A 191 -1.09 1.68 19.45
N ASP A 192 -1.42 2.98 19.57
CA ASP A 192 -1.67 3.84 18.42
C ASP A 192 -0.42 3.98 17.55
N LEU A 193 0.73 4.21 18.19
CA LEU A 193 2.02 4.25 17.49
C LEU A 193 2.32 2.93 16.77
N SER A 194 2.08 1.80 17.45
CA SER A 194 2.33 0.48 16.89
C SER A 194 1.44 0.21 15.67
N VAL A 195 0.16 0.54 15.76
CA VAL A 195 -0.79 0.41 14.64
C VAL A 195 -0.38 1.31 13.48
N ALA A 196 -0.07 2.58 13.75
CA ALA A 196 0.38 3.52 12.72
C ALA A 196 1.65 3.03 12.02
N LEU A 197 2.64 2.56 12.78
CA LEU A 197 3.87 1.99 12.23
C LEU A 197 3.61 0.74 11.39
N VAL A 198 2.75 -0.18 11.85
CA VAL A 198 2.37 -1.37 11.08
C VAL A 198 1.72 -0.97 9.76
N TYR A 199 0.81 0.02 9.76
CA TYR A 199 0.20 0.53 8.53
C TYR A 199 1.24 1.13 7.58
N ILE A 200 2.15 1.97 8.08
CA ILE A 200 3.19 2.60 7.26
C ILE A 200 4.14 1.54 6.68
N LEU A 201 4.64 0.63 7.52
CA LEU A 201 5.57 -0.43 7.09
C LEU A 201 4.88 -1.40 6.12
N SER A 202 3.63 -1.78 6.37
CA SER A 202 2.85 -2.59 5.44
C SER A 202 2.63 -1.87 4.11
N SER A 203 2.41 -0.56 4.13
CA SER A 203 2.20 0.20 2.89
C SER A 203 3.49 0.37 2.08
N LEU A 204 4.60 0.71 2.73
CA LEU A 204 5.86 1.05 2.07
C LEU A 204 6.76 -0.16 1.79
N LEU A 205 6.93 -1.05 2.77
CA LEU A 205 7.95 -2.10 2.71
C LEU A 205 7.42 -3.42 2.14
N LEU A 206 6.16 -3.75 2.39
CA LEU A 206 5.62 -5.06 2.01
C LEU A 206 5.66 -5.24 0.48
N SER A 207 5.37 -4.22 -0.32
CA SER A 207 5.44 -4.33 -1.79
C SER A 207 6.88 -4.60 -2.30
N PRO A 208 7.91 -3.80 -1.92
CA PRO A 208 9.30 -4.11 -2.25
C PRO A 208 9.79 -5.46 -1.72
N ILE A 209 9.47 -5.80 -0.47
CA ILE A 209 9.91 -7.05 0.16
C ILE A 209 9.32 -8.25 -0.56
N LEU A 210 7.99 -8.25 -0.79
CA LEU A 210 7.34 -9.33 -1.53
C LEU A 210 7.92 -9.44 -2.94
N TYR A 211 8.21 -8.31 -3.59
CA TYR A 211 8.73 -8.30 -4.95
C TYR A 211 10.15 -8.91 -5.02
N LEU A 212 11.01 -8.59 -4.06
CA LEU A 212 12.35 -9.17 -3.91
C LEU A 212 12.30 -10.67 -3.56
N VAL A 213 11.31 -11.09 -2.77
CA VAL A 213 11.14 -12.50 -2.38
C VAL A 213 10.65 -13.35 -3.55
N PHE A 214 9.66 -12.86 -4.31
CA PHE A 214 9.02 -13.63 -5.38
C PHE A 214 9.77 -13.60 -6.72
N THR A 215 10.50 -12.53 -7.02
CA THR A 215 11.15 -12.40 -8.33
C THR A 215 12.62 -12.83 -8.27
N LYS A 216 12.87 -14.12 -8.55
CA LYS A 216 14.24 -14.67 -8.58
C LYS A 216 15.18 -13.91 -9.53
N SER A 217 14.69 -13.51 -10.70
CA SER A 217 15.49 -12.75 -11.68
C SER A 217 16.01 -11.44 -11.08
N LEU A 218 15.11 -10.66 -10.47
CA LEU A 218 15.47 -9.36 -9.91
C LEU A 218 16.34 -9.48 -8.68
N ARG A 219 16.20 -10.54 -7.90
CA ARG A 219 17.14 -10.82 -6.80
C ARG A 219 18.56 -11.00 -7.34
N HIS A 220 18.73 -11.70 -8.46
CA HIS A 220 20.05 -11.81 -9.09
C HIS A 220 20.53 -10.46 -9.61
N ASP A 221 19.67 -9.67 -10.26
CA ASP A 221 20.03 -8.35 -10.79
C ASP A 221 20.43 -7.37 -9.67
N PHE A 222 19.63 -7.27 -8.60
CA PHE A 222 19.92 -6.41 -7.45
C PHE A 222 21.18 -6.85 -6.70
N LEU A 223 21.38 -8.15 -6.49
CA LEU A 223 22.59 -8.66 -5.84
C LEU A 223 23.82 -8.44 -6.73
N ASN A 224 23.70 -8.61 -8.05
CA ASN A 224 24.78 -8.33 -8.99
C ASN A 224 25.15 -6.84 -9.00
N VAL A 225 24.17 -5.93 -8.96
CA VAL A 225 24.43 -4.48 -8.85
C VAL A 225 25.09 -4.12 -7.51
N ALA A 226 24.65 -4.74 -6.40
CA ALA A 226 25.27 -4.53 -5.09
C ALA A 226 26.73 -5.04 -5.06
N LEU A 227 27.00 -6.18 -5.69
CA LEU A 227 28.34 -6.73 -5.85
C LEU A 227 29.21 -5.87 -6.77
N LEU A 228 28.66 -5.36 -7.88
CA LEU A 228 29.35 -4.45 -8.79
C LEU A 228 29.72 -3.14 -8.08
N ARG A 229 28.81 -2.60 -7.26
CA ARG A 229 29.06 -1.40 -6.45
C ARG A 229 30.15 -1.66 -5.39
N ARG A 230 30.23 -2.87 -4.83
CA ARG A 230 31.36 -3.27 -3.96
C ARG A 230 32.67 -3.31 -4.74
N HIS A 231 32.67 -3.86 -5.95
CA HIS A 231 33.88 -3.97 -6.77
C HIS A 231 34.47 -2.61 -7.18
N ILE A 232 33.61 -1.66 -7.57
CA ILE A 232 34.02 -0.29 -7.91
C ILE A 232 34.63 0.44 -6.70
N ARG A 233 34.08 0.24 -5.49
CA ARG A 233 34.66 0.83 -4.26
C ARG A 233 36.07 0.32 -3.97
N THR A 234 36.35 -0.96 -4.18
CA THR A 234 37.70 -1.52 -3.98
C THR A 234 38.74 -0.91 -4.93
N ILE A 235 38.36 -0.63 -6.19
CA ILE A 235 39.28 -0.02 -7.18
C ILE A 235 39.56 1.46 -6.84
N SER A 236 38.54 2.19 -6.39
CA SER A 236 38.69 3.59 -5.95
C SER A 236 39.61 3.74 -4.73
N VAL A 237 39.58 2.80 -3.78
CA VAL A 237 40.48 2.84 -2.61
C VAL A 237 41.91 2.47 -2.99
N GLY A 238 42.10 1.48 -3.87
CA GLY A 238 43.44 1.10 -4.34
C GLY A 238 44.16 2.23 -5.10
N THR A 239 43.44 2.98 -5.92
CA THR A 239 44.00 4.13 -6.66
C THR A 239 44.30 5.33 -5.77
N ALA A 240 43.53 5.56 -4.70
CA ALA A 240 43.83 6.60 -3.73
C ALA A 240 45.09 6.27 -2.88
N VAL A 241 45.24 5.01 -2.47
CA VAL A 241 46.42 4.55 -1.72
C VAL A 241 47.69 4.63 -2.57
N SER A 242 47.64 4.20 -3.84
CA SER A 242 48.80 4.29 -4.75
C SER A 242 49.26 5.73 -5.00
N ARG A 243 48.35 6.72 -5.02
CA ARG A 243 48.73 8.15 -5.09
C ARG A 243 49.33 8.68 -3.79
N ALA A 244 48.95 8.16 -2.64
CA ALA A 244 49.51 8.57 -1.35
C ALA A 244 50.96 8.07 -1.19
N THR A 245 51.27 6.85 -1.64
CA THR A 245 52.64 6.31 -1.59
C THR A 245 53.60 7.09 -2.50
N ILE A 246 53.17 7.44 -3.72
CA ILE A 246 54.01 8.23 -4.66
C ILE A 246 54.30 9.65 -4.13
N ARG A 247 53.51 10.17 -3.19
CA ARG A 247 53.70 11.50 -2.60
C ARG A 247 54.60 11.49 -1.36
N SER A 248 54.85 10.33 -0.75
CA SER A 248 55.72 10.20 0.43
C SER A 248 57.21 10.05 0.09
N ASP A 249 57.53 9.73 -1.16
CA ASP A 249 58.91 9.55 -1.65
C ASP A 249 59.48 10.81 -2.34
N LYS A 250 58.84 11.97 -2.14
CA LYS A 250 59.33 13.29 -2.54
C LYS A 250 59.44 14.20 -1.33
#